data_AF-A0A0N0AB07-F1
#
_entry.id   AF-A0A0N0AB07-F1
#
_cell.length_a   1.000
_cell.length_b   1.000
_cell.length_c   1.000
_cell.angle_alpha   90.00
_cell.angle_beta   90.00
_cell.angle_gamma   90.00
#
_symmetry.space_group_name_H-M   'P 1'
#
loop_
_entity.id
_entity.type
_entity.pdbx_description
1 polymer ?
#
loop_
_entity_poly.entity_id
_entity_poly.type
_entity_poly.pdbx_seq_one_letter_code
_entity_poly.pdbx_strand_id
1 'polypeptide(L)'
;MVVLSLISDGNAFSDAWWLVAFALWLLLWGVLRSMTRGVAERPRAGLDERERGLRDRVSFIGYQCAVGAGMVVVLLMVVFQNQPDMIERMPALLTTLMLTASAVPSLLLGMSGEGVEQADEDE
;
A
#
# COMPACT_ATOMS: atom_id res chain seq x y z
N MET A 1 -3.23 -10.90 -18.65
CA MET A 1 -3.81 -10.03 -19.68
C MET A 1 -4.03 -8.58 -19.19
N VAL A 2 -3.22 -8.09 -18.25
CA VAL A 2 -3.32 -6.70 -17.71
C VAL A 2 -2.17 -5.82 -18.22
N VAL A 3 -1.00 -6.42 -18.50
CA VAL A 3 0.18 -5.69 -19.03
C VAL A 3 -0.01 -5.29 -20.51
N LEU A 4 -0.87 -5.99 -21.25
CA LEU A 4 -1.11 -5.71 -22.68
C LEU A 4 -2.22 -4.71 -22.97
N SER A 5 -3.17 -4.46 -22.06
CA SER A 5 -4.19 -3.43 -22.30
C SER A 5 -3.68 -2.00 -22.05
N LEU A 6 -2.53 -1.85 -21.37
CA LEU A 6 -1.84 -0.57 -21.18
C LEU A 6 -1.01 -0.14 -22.40
N ILE A 7 -0.93 -0.96 -23.45
CA ILE A 7 -0.11 -0.69 -24.65
C ILE A 7 -1.01 -0.32 -25.85
N SER A 8 -2.33 -0.47 -25.74
CA SER A 8 -3.24 -0.44 -26.89
C SER A 8 -3.67 0.96 -27.35
N ASP A 9 -3.48 2.01 -26.55
CA ASP A 9 -3.94 3.37 -26.88
C ASP A 9 -2.78 4.31 -27.19
N GLY A 10 -1.88 3.94 -28.11
CA GLY A 10 -1.06 4.87 -28.91
C GLY A 10 -0.25 5.98 -28.21
N ASN A 11 -0.11 5.97 -26.88
CA ASN A 11 0.42 7.08 -26.10
C ASN A 11 1.44 6.58 -25.07
N ALA A 12 2.45 5.85 -25.55
CA ALA A 12 3.54 5.30 -24.75
C ALA A 12 4.27 6.34 -23.87
N PHE A 13 4.18 7.64 -24.20
CA PHE A 13 4.76 8.73 -23.43
C PHE A 13 3.90 9.19 -22.23
N SER A 14 2.57 9.03 -22.29
CA SER A 14 1.67 9.32 -21.15
C SER A 14 1.76 8.23 -20.09
N ASP A 15 1.86 6.97 -20.51
CA ASP A 15 1.93 5.82 -19.60
C ASP A 15 3.31 5.62 -18.99
N ALA A 16 4.37 6.12 -19.63
CA ALA A 16 5.73 6.12 -19.08
C ALA A 16 5.80 6.84 -17.72
N TRP A 17 5.06 7.93 -17.53
CA TRP A 17 5.04 8.64 -16.25
C TRP A 17 4.40 7.81 -15.14
N TRP A 18 3.39 7.01 -15.46
CA TRP A 18 2.76 6.10 -14.50
C TRP A 18 3.74 4.99 -14.08
N LEU A 19 4.50 4.43 -15.01
CA LEU A 19 5.54 3.44 -14.70
C LEU A 19 6.66 4.02 -13.83
N VAL A 20 7.09 5.25 -14.11
CA VAL A 20 8.08 5.97 -13.27
C VAL A 20 7.52 6.22 -11.88
N ALA A 21 6.26 6.69 -11.78
CA ALA A 21 5.59 6.89 -10.51
C ALA A 21 5.44 5.58 -9.72
N PHE A 22 5.12 4.48 -10.39
CA PHE A 22 5.02 3.15 -9.79
C PHE A 22 6.38 2.63 -9.31
N ALA A 23 7.44 2.81 -10.11
CA ALA A 23 8.80 2.44 -9.71
C ALA A 23 9.29 3.27 -8.51
N LEU A 24 9.03 4.58 -8.53
CA LEU A 24 9.33 5.47 -7.40
C LEU A 24 8.54 5.08 -6.16
N TRP A 25 7.26 4.75 -6.32
CA TRP A 25 6.41 4.26 -5.25
C TRP A 25 6.95 2.96 -4.65
N LEU A 26 7.36 2.00 -5.47
CA LEU A 26 7.98 0.74 -5.02
C LEU A 26 9.27 0.99 -4.23
N LEU A 27 10.10 1.94 -4.68
CA LEU A 27 11.35 2.29 -4.01
C LEU A 27 11.06 2.89 -2.63
N LEU A 28 10.18 3.90 -2.56
CA LEU A 28 9.79 4.55 -1.31
C LEU A 28 9.12 3.56 -0.35
N TRP A 29 8.20 2.74 -0.86
CA TRP A 29 7.54 1.68 -0.09
C TRP A 29 8.57 0.66 0.42
N GLY A 30 9.53 0.25 -0.41
CA GLY A 30 10.58 -0.69 -0.02
C GLY A 30 11.48 -0.16 1.09
N VAL A 31 11.89 1.11 1.01
CA VAL A 31 12.70 1.77 2.05
C VAL A 31 11.90 1.87 3.36
N LEU A 32 10.66 2.33 3.29
CA LEU A 32 9.80 2.43 4.47
C LEU A 32 9.54 1.05 5.09
N ARG A 33 9.33 0.03 4.26
CA ARG A 33 9.15 -1.36 4.68
C ARG A 33 10.42 -1.89 5.35
N SER A 34 11.61 -1.61 4.81
CA SER A 34 12.86 -2.09 5.41
C SER A 34 13.13 -1.48 6.78
N MET A 35 12.81 -0.19 6.97
CA MET A 35 12.94 0.47 8.28
C MET A 35 11.92 -0.06 9.30
N THR A 36 10.76 -0.50 8.84
CA THR A 36 9.67 -1.01 9.73
C THR A 36 9.69 -2.53 9.92
N ARG A 37 10.65 -3.23 9.29
CA ARG A 37 10.77 -4.71 9.39
C ARG A 37 11.10 -5.19 10.80
N GLY A 38 11.90 -4.43 11.56
CA GLY A 38 12.30 -4.81 12.93
C GLY A 38 11.10 -5.16 13.82
N VAL A 39 10.11 -4.27 13.86
CA VAL A 39 8.88 -4.46 14.66
C VAL A 39 7.85 -5.35 13.95
N ALA A 40 7.74 -5.27 12.62
CA ALA A 40 6.72 -5.99 11.88
C ALA A 40 6.99 -7.50 11.73
N GLU A 41 8.26 -7.90 11.63
CA GLU A 41 8.68 -9.27 11.30
C GLU A 41 9.37 -9.99 12.47
N ARG A 42 9.66 -9.31 13.61
CA ARG A 42 10.22 -9.97 14.80
C ARG A 42 9.32 -11.13 15.29
N PRO A 43 9.90 -12.25 15.76
CA PRO A 43 9.16 -13.32 16.41
C PRO A 43 8.42 -12.80 17.64
N ARG A 44 7.14 -13.17 17.81
CA ARG A 44 6.27 -12.72 18.92
C ARG A 44 6.88 -12.89 20.32
N ALA A 45 7.80 -13.84 20.48
CA ALA A 45 8.49 -14.13 21.74
C ALA A 45 9.54 -13.07 22.14
N GLY A 46 10.04 -12.28 21.19
CA GLY A 46 11.01 -11.21 21.44
C GLY A 46 10.42 -9.79 21.35
N LEU A 47 9.08 -9.68 21.35
CA LEU A 47 8.37 -8.40 21.36
C LEU A 47 7.82 -8.14 22.76
N ASP A 48 8.05 -6.93 23.26
CA ASP A 48 7.43 -6.44 24.48
C ASP A 48 5.91 -6.31 24.31
N GLU A 49 5.16 -6.31 25.42
CA GLU A 49 3.69 -6.26 25.38
C GLU A 49 3.18 -4.98 24.68
N ARG A 50 3.94 -3.89 24.78
CA ARG A 50 3.67 -2.63 24.07
C ARG A 50 3.83 -2.76 22.56
N GLU A 51 4.95 -3.32 22.10
CA GLU A 51 5.25 -3.48 20.67
C GLU A 51 4.26 -4.46 20.02
N ARG A 52 3.88 -5.51 20.74
CA ARG A 52 2.84 -6.47 20.32
C ARG A 52 1.50 -5.77 20.14
N GLY A 53 1.08 -4.95 21.11
CA GLY A 53 -0.14 -4.16 21.02
C GLY A 53 -0.13 -3.16 19.85
N LEU A 54 1.02 -2.55 19.57
CA LEU A 54 1.17 -1.64 18.45
C LEU A 54 1.09 -2.36 17.11
N ARG A 55 1.80 -3.49 16.95
CA ARG A 55 1.74 -4.34 15.76
C ARG A 55 0.32 -4.80 15.45
N ASP A 56 -0.43 -5.24 16.45
CA ASP A 56 -1.81 -5.70 16.27
C ASP A 56 -2.74 -4.55 15.85
N ARG A 57 -2.60 -3.36 16.46
CA ARG A 57 -3.36 -2.16 16.05
C ARG A 57 -3.06 -1.74 14.63
N VAL A 58 -1.78 -1.66 14.27
CA VAL A 58 -1.36 -1.27 12.92
C VAL A 58 -1.84 -2.29 11.88
N SER A 59 -1.76 -3.58 12.20
CA SER A 59 -2.24 -4.66 11.33
C SER A 59 -3.75 -4.58 11.13
N PHE A 60 -4.51 -4.28 12.20
CA PHE A 60 -5.95 -4.06 12.12
C PHE A 60 -6.30 -2.84 11.27
N ILE A 61 -5.61 -1.71 11.46
CA ILE A 61 -5.83 -0.50 10.66
C ILE A 61 -5.52 -0.76 9.18
N GLY A 62 -4.41 -1.44 8.88
CA GLY A 62 -4.04 -1.85 7.53
C GLY A 62 -5.13 -2.69 6.85
N TYR A 63 -5.66 -3.67 7.57
CA TYR A 63 -6.78 -4.48 7.09
C TYR A 63 -8.02 -3.63 6.79
N GLN A 64 -8.41 -2.73 7.70
CA GLN A 64 -9.56 -1.85 7.48
C GLN A 64 -9.36 -0.89 6.31
N CYS A 65 -8.14 -0.37 6.12
CA CYS A 65 -7.82 0.46 4.97
C CYS A 65 -7.94 -0.33 3.64
N ALA A 66 -7.48 -1.58 3.60
CA ALA A 66 -7.61 -2.43 2.42
C ALA A 66 -9.08 -2.76 2.12
N VAL A 67 -9.85 -3.15 3.13
CA VAL A 67 -11.30 -3.43 2.98
C VAL A 67 -12.05 -2.17 2.55
N GLY A 68 -11.78 -1.03 3.18
CA GLY A 68 -12.39 0.26 2.85
C GLY A 68 -12.07 0.71 1.42
N ALA A 69 -10.81 0.57 0.99
CA ALA A 69 -10.40 0.83 -0.38
C ALA A 69 -11.17 -0.02 -1.40
N GLY A 70 -11.34 -1.32 -1.13
CA GLY A 70 -12.15 -2.21 -1.97
C GLY A 70 -13.62 -1.80 -2.00
N MET A 71 -14.19 -1.44 -0.84
CA MET A 71 -15.58 -1.00 -0.74
C MET A 71 -15.84 0.28 -1.52
N VAL A 72 -14.92 1.26 -1.48
CA VAL A 72 -15.02 2.49 -2.27
C VAL A 72 -15.12 2.19 -3.76
N VAL A 73 -14.30 1.26 -4.28
CA VAL A 73 -14.37 0.87 -5.70
C VAL A 73 -15.70 0.20 -6.04
N VAL A 74 -16.19 -0.70 -5.19
CA VAL A 74 -17.51 -1.33 -5.38
C VAL A 74 -18.62 -0.29 -5.41
N LEU A 75 -18.62 0.68 -4.50
CA LEU A 75 -19.60 1.76 -4.48
C LEU A 75 -19.51 2.63 -5.75
N LEU A 76 -18.30 2.94 -6.21
CA LEU A 76 -18.10 3.67 -7.47
C LEU A 76 -18.63 2.88 -8.67
N MET A 77 -18.42 1.56 -8.72
CA MET A 77 -19.01 0.71 -9.76
C MET A 77 -20.53 0.77 -9.76
N VAL A 78 -21.17 0.77 -8.58
CA VAL A 78 -22.63 0.89 -8.46
C VAL A 78 -23.12 2.26 -8.95
N VAL A 79 -22.41 3.34 -8.60
CA VAL A 79 -22.76 4.71 -8.99
C VAL A 79 -22.60 4.91 -10.50
N PHE A 80 -21.51 4.41 -11.09
CA PHE A 80 -21.15 4.61 -12.49
C PHE A 80 -21.49 3.42 -13.40
N GLN A 81 -22.39 2.53 -12.98
CA GLN A 81 -22.74 1.29 -13.70
C GLN A 81 -23.23 1.51 -15.15
N ASN A 82 -23.77 2.70 -15.47
CA ASN A 82 -24.28 3.03 -16.80
C ASN A 82 -23.26 3.75 -17.71
N GLN A 83 -22.02 3.94 -17.25
CA GLN A 83 -20.96 4.62 -17.99
C GLN A 83 -19.84 3.63 -18.34
N PRO A 84 -19.79 3.10 -19.58
CA PRO A 84 -18.81 2.09 -19.96
C PRO A 84 -17.36 2.60 -19.81
N ASP A 85 -17.11 3.86 -20.17
CA ASP A 85 -15.79 4.50 -20.05
C ASP A 85 -15.26 4.53 -18.61
N MET A 86 -16.15 4.55 -17.61
CA MET A 86 -15.75 4.58 -16.20
C MET A 86 -15.44 3.18 -15.68
N ILE A 87 -16.17 2.16 -16.15
CA ILE A 87 -15.96 0.76 -15.76
C ILE A 87 -14.57 0.28 -16.18
N GLU A 88 -14.11 0.68 -17.38
CA GLU A 88 -12.79 0.33 -17.89
C GLU A 88 -11.64 0.86 -17.02
N ARG A 89 -11.86 1.95 -16.27
CA ARG A 89 -10.86 2.58 -15.39
C ARG A 89 -10.85 2.01 -13.97
N MET A 90 -11.89 1.25 -13.58
CA MET A 90 -12.03 0.73 -12.21
C MET A 90 -10.90 -0.22 -11.77
N PRO A 91 -10.35 -1.11 -12.63
CA PRO A 91 -9.22 -1.95 -12.25
C PRO A 91 -7.96 -1.15 -11.90
N ALA A 92 -7.70 -0.05 -12.62
CA ALA A 92 -6.57 0.84 -12.33
C ALA A 92 -6.77 1.56 -10.99
N LEU A 93 -7.99 2.09 -10.74
CA LEU A 93 -8.36 2.70 -9.47
C LEU A 93 -8.22 1.74 -8.29
N LEU A 94 -8.69 0.50 -8.45
CA LEU A 94 -8.55 -0.55 -7.44
C LEU A 94 -7.08 -0.82 -7.14
N THR A 95 -6.25 -0.94 -8.18
CA THR A 95 -4.82 -1.20 -8.02
C THR A 95 -4.14 -0.06 -7.26
N THR A 96 -4.39 1.20 -7.64
CA THR A 96 -3.81 2.37 -6.97
C THR A 96 -4.27 2.47 -5.51
N LEU A 97 -5.55 2.23 -5.23
CA LEU A 97 -6.09 2.26 -3.87
C LEU A 97 -5.52 1.13 -3.00
N MET A 98 -5.36 -0.07 -3.56
CA MET A 98 -4.77 -1.21 -2.84
C MET A 98 -3.28 -1.00 -2.57
N LEU A 99 -2.53 -0.48 -3.54
CA LEU A 99 -1.14 -0.10 -3.32
C LEU A 99 -1.05 0.95 -2.20
N THR A 100 -1.88 1.99 -2.26
CA THR A 100 -1.93 3.02 -1.20
C THR A 100 -2.27 2.41 0.16
N ALA A 101 -3.28 1.56 0.24
CA ALA A 101 -3.67 0.88 1.48
C ALA A 101 -2.54 -0.01 2.03
N SER A 102 -1.75 -0.64 1.17
CA SER A 102 -0.61 -1.49 1.56
C SER A 102 0.55 -0.72 2.20
N ALA A 103 0.64 0.60 1.94
CA ALA A 103 1.65 1.46 2.55
C ALA A 103 1.23 2.00 3.93
N VAL A 104 -0.07 1.96 4.27
CA VAL A 104 -0.60 2.51 5.54
C VAL A 104 0.06 1.88 6.78
N PRO A 105 0.23 0.55 6.88
CA PRO A 105 0.88 -0.05 8.04
C PRO A 105 2.31 0.44 8.25
N SER A 106 3.09 0.51 7.17
CA SER A 106 4.48 0.96 7.20
C SER A 106 4.58 2.45 7.52
N LEU A 107 3.64 3.28 7.06
CA LEU A 107 3.59 4.71 7.42
C LEU A 107 3.29 4.90 8.90
N LEU A 108 2.31 4.16 9.44
CA LEU A 108 1.96 4.24 10.86
C LEU A 108 3.12 3.80 11.75
N LEU A 109 3.83 2.74 11.39
CA LEU A 109 5.04 2.27 12.09
C LEU A 109 6.21 3.25 11.95
N GLY A 110 6.40 3.85 10.77
CA GLY A 110 7.43 4.86 10.56
C GLY A 110 7.21 6.12 11.40
N MET A 111 5.95 6.55 11.56
CA MET A 111 5.59 7.69 12.40
C MET A 111 5.67 7.39 13.90
N SER A 112 5.57 6.14 14.33
CA SER A 112 5.67 5.77 15.74
C SER A 112 7.11 5.73 16.28
N GLY A 113 8.12 5.95 15.43
CA GLY A 113 9.53 6.07 15.84
C GLY A 113 10.25 4.74 16.16
N GLU A 114 9.49 3.66 16.37
CA GLU A 114 10.01 2.34 16.80
C GLU A 114 10.92 1.64 15.77
N GLY A 115 11.04 2.16 14.54
CA GLY A 115 11.97 1.64 13.53
C GLY A 115 13.39 2.21 13.60
N VAL A 116 13.63 3.28 14.37
CA VAL A 116 14.96 3.94 14.49
C VAL A 116 15.65 3.57 15.81
N GLU A 117 14.90 3.43 16.91
CA GLU A 117 15.46 3.16 18.25
C GLU A 117 16.20 1.80 18.35
N GLN A 118 15.77 0.78 17.61
CA GLN A 118 16.41 -0.56 17.67
C GLN A 118 17.72 -0.66 16.87
N ALA A 119 18.06 0.32 16.02
CA ALA A 119 19.34 0.30 15.30
C ALA A 119 20.52 0.76 16.18
N ASP A 120 20.24 1.52 17.25
CA ASP A 120 21.27 2.09 18.14
C ASP A 120 21.58 1.19 19.35
N GLU A 121 20.79 0.14 19.62
CA GLU A 121 21.02 -0.79 20.74
C GLU A 121 21.84 -2.06 20.36
N ASP A 122 22.07 -2.31 19.07
CA ASP A 122 22.81 -3.47 18.56
C ASP A 122 24.29 -3.15 18.22
N GLU A 123 24.83 -1.98 18.61
CA GLU A 123 26.28 -1.64 18.56
C GLU A 123 27.02 -1.86 19.89
#